data_AF-A0A6J4Y868-F1
#
_entry.id   AF-A0A6J4Y868-F1
#
_cell.length_a   1.000
_cell.length_b   1.000
_cell.length_c   1.000
_cell.angle_alpha   90.00
_cell.angle_beta   90.00
_cell.angle_gamma   90.00
#
_symmetry.space_group_name_H-M   'P 1'
#
loop_
_entity.id
_entity.type
_entity.pdbx_description
1 polymer ?
#
loop_
_entity_poly.entity_id
_entity_poly.type
_entity_poly.pdbx_seq_one_letter_code
_entity_poly.pdbx_strand_id
1 'polypeptide(L)'
;MRIFTFMRPLYNYECDVRLRNSELELKRIPVLTQRIGSVAIPNTDDLVLLMFINGDIQSAFIAGRIYNDVDRPPEAKPHEYIYISQDSEESEIRRIYLEFPKGNKLLLDDDKLVLEMGKTKLTINNDGDIELNSNAKLTIDTSGDAAVNISGNLDFSATGDVNIEGSNVSIKGQMSATVESSSTATLKGSTVKISGMTDFSAA
;
A
#
# COMPACT_ATOMS: atom_id res chain seq x y z
N MET A 1 -13.67 33.66 17.01
CA MET A 1 -13.32 32.23 16.93
C MET A 1 -14.14 31.52 17.99
N ARG A 2 -14.92 30.49 17.64
CA ARG A 2 -15.72 29.68 18.57
C ARG A 2 -15.38 28.21 18.31
N ILE A 3 -15.49 27.35 19.33
CA ILE A 3 -14.95 25.99 19.40
C ILE A 3 -16.14 25.02 19.63
N PHE A 4 -16.21 23.84 19.01
CA PHE A 4 -17.46 23.04 18.87
C PHE A 4 -17.29 21.51 18.94
N THR A 5 -18.35 20.77 19.25
CA THR A 5 -18.33 19.29 19.37
C THR A 5 -19.25 18.65 18.32
N PHE A 6 -18.81 17.57 17.68
CA PHE A 6 -19.52 16.90 16.56
C PHE A 6 -20.42 15.73 16.99
N MET A 7 -21.52 15.47 16.27
CA MET A 7 -22.53 14.49 16.72
C MET A 7 -22.89 13.31 15.81
N ARG A 8 -22.67 13.30 14.48
CA ARG A 8 -22.79 12.10 13.61
C ARG A 8 -22.55 12.43 12.11
N PRO A 9 -21.96 11.54 11.29
CA PRO A 9 -21.98 11.70 9.83
C PRO A 9 -23.30 11.18 9.25
N LEU A 10 -24.01 12.00 8.48
CA LEU A 10 -25.21 11.60 7.69
C LEU A 10 -24.88 11.40 6.21
N TYR A 11 -23.89 12.13 5.70
CA TYR A 11 -23.37 12.06 4.34
C TYR A 11 -21.86 12.33 4.35
N ASN A 12 -21.15 11.92 3.29
CA ASN A 12 -19.68 11.93 3.26
C ASN A 12 -19.03 13.33 3.19
N TYR A 13 -19.73 14.42 3.52
CA TYR A 13 -19.22 15.79 3.44
C TYR A 13 -19.90 16.79 4.40
N GLU A 14 -20.87 16.35 5.22
CA GLU A 14 -21.61 17.22 6.14
C GLU A 14 -21.83 16.55 7.49
N CYS A 15 -21.99 17.38 8.51
CA CYS A 15 -21.88 17.01 9.91
C CYS A 15 -22.85 17.82 10.79
N ASP A 16 -23.43 17.18 11.79
CA ASP A 16 -24.16 17.88 12.85
C ASP A 16 -23.19 18.35 13.93
N VAL A 17 -23.30 19.61 14.35
CA VAL A 17 -22.42 20.23 15.36
C VAL A 17 -23.22 20.87 16.47
N ARG A 18 -22.75 20.72 17.71
CA ARG A 18 -23.28 21.40 18.89
C ARG A 18 -22.37 22.56 19.29
N LEU A 19 -22.97 23.71 19.55
CA LEU A 19 -22.24 24.87 20.03
C LEU A 19 -21.72 24.63 21.45
N ARG A 20 -20.42 24.81 21.72
CA ARG A 20 -19.88 24.62 23.07
C ARG A 20 -20.54 25.58 24.06
N ASN A 21 -20.92 25.05 25.22
CA ASN A 21 -21.64 25.77 26.28
C ASN A 21 -23.00 26.34 25.82
N SER A 22 -23.63 25.70 24.84
CA SER A 22 -24.94 26.07 24.34
C SER A 22 -25.70 24.81 23.93
N GLU A 23 -27.02 24.84 24.10
CA GLU A 23 -27.92 23.79 23.61
C GLU A 23 -28.20 23.90 22.10
N LEU A 24 -27.58 24.88 21.41
CA LEU A 24 -27.81 25.09 20.00
C LEU A 24 -27.06 24.06 19.15
N GLU A 25 -27.84 23.27 18.43
CA GLU A 25 -27.37 22.31 17.43
C GLU A 25 -27.60 22.87 16.03
N LEU A 26 -26.57 22.76 15.19
CA LEU A 26 -26.64 23.10 13.77
C LEU A 26 -26.47 21.81 12.98
N LYS A 27 -27.40 21.57 12.06
CA LYS A 27 -27.46 20.32 11.31
C LYS A 27 -26.90 20.47 9.91
N ARG A 28 -26.33 19.39 9.39
CA ARG A 28 -25.87 19.28 7.99
C ARG A 28 -24.89 20.38 7.58
N ILE A 29 -23.98 20.72 8.48
CA ILE A 29 -22.97 21.72 8.23
C ILE A 29 -21.88 21.12 7.31
N PRO A 30 -21.57 21.76 6.17
CA PRO A 30 -20.55 21.26 5.26
C PRO A 30 -19.14 21.34 5.86
N VAL A 31 -18.31 20.35 5.54
CA VAL A 31 -16.89 20.32 5.92
C VAL A 31 -16.06 20.98 4.82
N LEU A 32 -15.22 21.94 5.20
CA LEU A 32 -14.20 22.52 4.33
C LEU A 32 -13.18 21.44 3.95
N THR A 33 -12.97 21.27 2.65
CA THR A 33 -11.96 20.36 2.11
C THR A 33 -10.91 21.15 1.35
N GLN A 34 -9.66 20.70 1.41
CA GLN A 34 -8.57 21.33 0.65
C GLN A 34 -8.73 21.08 -0.86
N ARG A 35 -9.41 20.00 -1.25
CA ARG A 35 -9.65 19.65 -2.65
C ARG A 35 -10.97 18.91 -2.84
N ILE A 36 -11.76 19.31 -3.83
CA ILE A 36 -12.97 18.58 -4.23
C ILE A 36 -12.57 17.17 -4.68
N GLY A 37 -13.20 16.16 -4.07
CA GLY A 37 -12.85 14.74 -4.23
C GLY A 37 -12.01 14.16 -3.09
N SER A 38 -11.52 14.99 -2.16
CA SER A 38 -10.92 14.54 -0.90
C SER A 38 -11.87 14.72 0.28
N VAL A 39 -11.88 13.74 1.18
CA VAL A 39 -12.72 13.72 2.38
C VAL A 39 -11.92 13.23 3.57
N ALA A 40 -12.07 13.91 4.70
CA ALA A 40 -11.61 13.46 6.01
C ALA A 40 -12.59 14.04 7.05
N ILE A 41 -13.66 13.30 7.31
CA ILE A 41 -14.77 13.76 8.15
C ILE A 41 -14.33 13.71 9.62
N PRO A 42 -14.76 14.67 10.46
CA PRO A 42 -14.61 14.53 11.90
C PRO A 42 -15.29 13.28 12.46
N ASN A 43 -14.67 12.67 13.47
CA ASN A 43 -15.25 11.58 14.26
C ASN A 43 -16.23 12.13 15.29
N THR A 44 -17.19 11.30 15.72
CA THR A 44 -18.14 11.64 16.80
C THR A 44 -17.39 12.23 17.99
N ASP A 45 -17.88 13.35 18.51
CA ASP A 45 -17.29 14.13 19.60
C ASP A 45 -15.98 14.89 19.32
N ASP A 46 -15.46 14.87 18.08
CA ASP A 46 -14.31 15.70 17.69
C ASP A 46 -14.56 17.18 17.97
N LEU A 47 -13.51 17.84 18.49
CA LEU A 47 -13.50 19.29 18.63
C LEU A 47 -13.21 19.96 17.28
N VAL A 48 -14.16 20.75 16.78
CA VAL A 48 -14.09 21.42 15.48
C VAL A 48 -14.18 22.94 15.56
N LEU A 49 -13.64 23.60 14.54
CA LEU A 49 -13.79 25.04 14.31
C LEU A 49 -14.89 25.29 13.27
N LEU A 50 -15.92 26.02 13.66
CA LEU A 50 -16.99 26.48 12.77
C LEU A 50 -16.73 27.93 12.39
N MET A 51 -16.88 28.22 11.10
CA MET A 51 -16.84 29.56 10.55
C MET A 51 -18.21 29.95 10.03
N PHE A 52 -18.56 31.22 10.18
CA PHE A 52 -19.80 31.81 9.70
C PHE A 52 -19.49 32.88 8.66
N ILE A 53 -20.07 32.76 7.48
CA ILE A 53 -19.91 33.76 6.42
C ILE A 53 -20.65 35.02 6.85
N ASN A 54 -19.93 36.14 6.98
CA ASN A 54 -20.48 37.43 7.45
C ASN A 54 -21.24 37.36 8.79
N GLY A 55 -20.95 36.37 9.64
CA GLY A 55 -21.64 36.16 10.91
C GLY A 55 -23.04 35.57 10.80
N ASP A 56 -23.49 35.16 9.61
CA ASP A 56 -24.76 34.47 9.42
C ASP A 56 -24.66 33.01 9.88
N ILE A 57 -25.50 32.63 10.84
CA ILE A 57 -25.54 31.28 11.42
C ILE A 57 -26.03 30.22 10.42
N GLN A 58 -26.83 30.62 9.43
CA GLN A 58 -27.33 29.74 8.39
C GLN A 58 -26.27 29.48 7.31
N SER A 59 -25.22 30.30 7.27
CA SER A 59 -24.12 30.22 6.30
C SER A 59 -22.82 29.79 6.99
N ALA A 60 -22.85 28.60 7.59
CA ALA A 60 -21.75 28.05 8.37
C ALA A 60 -21.01 26.90 7.65
N PHE A 61 -19.74 26.71 7.95
CA PHE A 61 -18.96 25.55 7.51
C PHE A 61 -17.89 25.17 8.55
N ILE A 62 -17.57 23.88 8.64
CA ILE A 62 -16.51 23.36 9.50
C ILE A 62 -15.17 23.63 8.81
N ALA A 63 -14.31 24.45 9.41
CA ALA A 63 -13.00 24.80 8.86
C ALA A 63 -11.93 23.73 9.15
N GLY A 64 -12.12 22.92 10.19
CA GLY A 64 -11.19 21.86 10.57
C GLY A 64 -11.40 21.37 12.00
N ARG A 65 -10.53 20.44 12.40
CA ARG A 65 -10.43 19.88 13.76
C ARG A 65 -9.33 20.60 14.54
N ILE A 66 -9.49 20.68 15.86
CA ILE A 66 -8.50 21.28 16.76
C ILE A 66 -8.21 20.29 17.88
N TYR A 67 -6.93 20.08 18.18
CA TYR A 67 -6.51 19.35 19.37
C TYR A 67 -7.04 19.98 20.66
N ASN A 68 -7.28 19.14 21.66
CA ASN A 68 -7.79 19.57 22.97
C ASN A 68 -7.07 18.80 24.10
N ASP A 69 -7.63 18.82 25.31
CA ASP A 69 -6.98 18.19 26.47
C ASP A 69 -7.06 16.66 26.48
N VAL A 70 -7.98 16.10 25.71
CA VAL A 70 -8.17 14.67 25.45
C VAL A 70 -7.47 14.28 24.14
N ASP A 71 -7.82 14.95 23.04
CA ASP A 71 -7.29 14.64 21.70
C ASP A 71 -5.99 15.41 21.48
N ARG A 72 -4.86 14.76 21.76
CA ARG A 72 -3.52 15.33 21.64
C ARG A 72 -2.84 14.89 20.33
N PRO A 73 -1.98 15.74 19.74
CA PRO A 73 -1.16 15.30 18.61
C PRO A 73 -0.24 14.14 19.05
N PRO A 74 0.16 13.25 18.12
CA PRO A 74 1.23 12.30 18.38
C PRO A 74 2.53 13.06 18.72
N GLU A 75 3.38 12.45 19.54
CA GLU A 75 4.71 12.99 19.80
C GLU A 75 5.51 13.09 18.50
N ALA A 76 6.10 14.26 18.22
CA ALA A 76 6.84 14.53 17.01
C ALA A 76 8.08 15.38 17.29
N LYS A 77 9.16 15.16 16.53
CA LYS A 77 10.33 16.05 16.51
C LYS A 77 10.10 17.21 15.53
N PRO A 78 10.91 18.29 15.62
CA PRO A 78 10.87 19.35 14.63
C PRO A 78 11.03 18.79 13.20
N HIS A 79 10.15 19.24 12.30
CA HIS A 79 10.10 18.87 10.87
C HIS A 79 9.58 17.47 10.53
N GLU A 80 9.11 16.68 11.50
CA GLU A 80 8.47 15.40 11.22
C GLU A 80 7.00 15.57 10.78
N TYR A 81 6.58 14.73 9.84
CA TYR A 81 5.18 14.49 9.53
C TYR A 81 4.81 13.11 10.05
N ILE A 82 3.95 13.06 11.06
CA ILE A 82 3.52 11.82 11.71
C ILE A 82 2.01 11.72 11.58
N TYR A 83 1.56 10.55 11.12
CA TYR A 83 0.16 10.15 11.16
C TYR A 83 0.05 8.86 11.96
N ILE A 84 -0.75 8.89 13.02
CA ILE A 84 -1.18 7.71 13.78
C ILE A 84 -2.71 7.78 13.78
N SER A 85 -3.35 6.71 13.30
CA SER A 85 -4.81 6.64 13.32
C SER A 85 -5.31 6.72 14.77
N GLN A 86 -6.36 7.52 14.99
CA GLN A 86 -7.02 7.67 16.30
C GLN A 86 -8.24 6.74 16.42
N ASP A 87 -8.65 6.10 15.33
CA ASP A 87 -9.81 5.22 15.32
C ASP A 87 -9.47 3.88 15.99
N SER A 88 -10.47 3.28 16.65
CA SER A 88 -10.29 1.96 17.26
C SER A 88 -10.07 0.87 16.21
N GLU A 89 -9.48 -0.25 16.60
CA GLU A 89 -9.24 -1.37 15.69
C GLU A 89 -10.54 -1.98 15.16
N GLU A 90 -11.58 -2.04 15.99
CA GLU A 90 -12.90 -2.56 15.63
C GLU A 90 -13.68 -1.65 14.66
N SER A 91 -13.12 -0.48 14.34
CA SER A 91 -13.79 0.49 13.48
C SER A 91 -13.79 0.09 12.00
N GLU A 92 -12.89 -0.81 11.57
CA GLU A 92 -12.69 -1.24 10.17
C GLU A 92 -12.43 -0.09 9.17
N ILE A 93 -12.16 1.14 9.65
CA ILE A 93 -12.03 2.36 8.82
C ILE A 93 -10.60 2.90 8.74
N ARG A 94 -9.63 2.25 9.41
CA ARG A 94 -8.22 2.67 9.45
C ARG A 94 -7.54 2.40 8.11
N ARG A 95 -7.67 3.34 7.16
CA ARG A 95 -7.06 3.23 5.85
C ARG A 95 -6.73 4.57 5.19
N ILE A 96 -5.71 4.54 4.36
CA ILE A 96 -5.41 5.56 3.35
C ILE A 96 -5.78 4.99 1.99
N TYR A 97 -6.71 5.65 1.28
CA TYR A 97 -7.20 5.19 -0.02
C TYR A 97 -7.16 6.31 -1.05
N LEU A 98 -6.59 6.02 -2.22
CA LEU A 98 -6.59 6.89 -3.39
C LEU A 98 -7.06 6.10 -4.61
N GLU A 99 -7.93 6.71 -5.40
CA GLU A 99 -8.41 6.14 -6.66
C GLU A 99 -8.47 7.22 -7.75
N PHE A 100 -7.97 6.89 -8.93
CA PHE A 100 -8.06 7.75 -10.11
C PHE A 100 -9.11 7.23 -11.09
N PRO A 101 -9.69 8.09 -11.97
CA PRO A 101 -10.73 7.69 -12.93
C PRO A 101 -10.36 6.53 -13.88
N LYS A 102 -9.06 6.27 -14.07
CA LYS A 102 -8.58 5.12 -14.86
C LYS A 102 -8.53 3.80 -14.07
N GLY A 103 -9.00 3.78 -12.82
CA GLY A 103 -8.99 2.62 -11.94
C GLY A 103 -7.66 2.36 -11.23
N ASN A 104 -6.70 3.29 -11.31
CA ASN A 104 -5.46 3.18 -10.55
C ASN A 104 -5.74 3.44 -9.07
N LYS A 105 -5.23 2.59 -8.18
CA LYS A 105 -5.53 2.62 -6.74
C LYS A 105 -4.28 2.48 -5.89
N LEU A 106 -4.30 3.16 -4.76
CA LEU A 106 -3.40 2.94 -3.62
C LEU A 106 -4.27 2.72 -2.39
N LEU A 107 -4.07 1.59 -1.70
CA LEU A 107 -4.69 1.26 -0.43
C LEU A 107 -3.59 0.92 0.57
N LEU A 108 -3.61 1.55 1.73
CA LEU A 108 -2.85 1.15 2.91
C LEU A 108 -3.82 1.05 4.08
N ASP A 109 -3.93 -0.12 4.67
CA ASP A 109 -4.69 -0.38 5.91
C ASP A 109 -3.81 -1.17 6.90
N ASP A 110 -4.40 -1.68 7.98
CA ASP A 110 -3.65 -2.41 9.01
C ASP A 110 -3.12 -3.77 8.53
N ASP A 111 -3.76 -4.35 7.51
CA ASP A 111 -3.48 -5.70 7.04
C ASP A 111 -2.54 -5.69 5.83
N LYS A 112 -2.61 -4.66 4.97
CA LYS A 112 -1.91 -4.67 3.69
C LYS A 112 -1.66 -3.29 3.08
N LEU A 113 -0.64 -3.29 2.22
CA LEU A 113 -0.40 -2.27 1.20
C LEU A 113 -0.74 -2.86 -0.18
N VAL A 114 -1.60 -2.17 -0.94
CA VAL A 114 -1.98 -2.54 -2.31
C VAL A 114 -1.77 -1.37 -3.25
N LEU A 115 -1.00 -1.59 -4.32
CA LEU A 115 -0.84 -0.67 -5.44
C LEU A 115 -1.36 -1.33 -6.72
N GLU A 116 -2.41 -0.74 -7.31
CA GLU A 116 -3.01 -1.19 -8.58
C GLU A 116 -2.83 -0.12 -9.65
N MET A 117 -2.22 -0.51 -10.77
CA MET A 117 -1.97 0.36 -11.92
C MET A 117 -2.42 -0.36 -13.20
N GLY A 118 -3.67 -0.13 -13.60
CA GLY A 118 -4.29 -0.84 -14.73
C GLY A 118 -4.39 -2.34 -14.47
N LYS A 119 -3.50 -3.14 -15.10
CA LYS A 119 -3.46 -4.61 -14.97
C LYS A 119 -2.27 -5.11 -14.14
N THR A 120 -1.51 -4.21 -13.52
CA THR A 120 -0.40 -4.56 -12.63
C THR A 120 -0.85 -4.34 -11.19
N LYS A 121 -0.53 -5.29 -10.32
CA LYS A 121 -0.89 -5.25 -8.89
C LYS A 121 0.30 -5.69 -8.04
N LEU A 122 0.63 -4.87 -7.05
CA LEU A 122 1.55 -5.20 -5.96
C LEU A 122 0.77 -5.26 -4.66
N THR A 123 0.91 -6.37 -3.93
CA THR A 123 0.33 -6.57 -2.60
C THR A 123 1.46 -6.91 -1.62
N ILE A 124 1.49 -6.23 -0.48
CA ILE A 124 2.34 -6.57 0.66
C ILE A 124 1.41 -6.76 1.86
N ASN A 125 1.39 -7.96 2.43
CA ASN A 125 0.58 -8.29 3.60
C ASN A 125 1.41 -8.16 4.88
N ASN A 126 0.73 -7.89 6.00
CA ASN A 126 1.35 -7.73 7.32
C ASN A 126 1.91 -9.07 7.89
N ASP A 127 1.47 -10.21 7.35
CA ASP A 127 2.04 -11.53 7.67
C ASP A 127 3.40 -11.81 7.01
N GLY A 128 3.85 -10.92 6.12
CA GLY A 128 5.12 -10.99 5.40
C GLY A 128 5.02 -11.45 3.95
N ASP A 129 3.83 -11.84 3.48
CA ASP A 129 3.64 -12.24 2.09
C ASP A 129 3.71 -11.04 1.14
N ILE A 130 4.43 -11.21 0.02
CA ILE A 130 4.59 -10.20 -1.03
C ILE A 130 4.23 -10.83 -2.38
N GLU A 131 3.34 -10.18 -3.11
CA GLU A 131 2.87 -10.64 -4.42
C GLU A 131 2.96 -9.53 -5.46
N LEU A 132 3.63 -9.79 -6.58
CA LEU A 132 3.70 -8.90 -7.74
C LEU A 132 3.13 -9.59 -8.98
N ASN A 133 1.98 -9.10 -9.45
CA ASN A 133 1.31 -9.57 -10.65
C ASN A 133 1.45 -8.53 -11.78
N SER A 134 1.95 -8.96 -12.94
CA SER A 134 2.06 -8.13 -14.14
C SER A 134 1.57 -8.90 -15.37
N ASN A 135 0.63 -8.31 -16.10
CA ASN A 135 0.04 -8.93 -17.30
C ASN A 135 0.82 -8.62 -18.59
N ALA A 136 1.93 -7.89 -18.49
CA ALA A 136 2.73 -7.47 -19.62
C ALA A 136 4.21 -7.79 -19.35
N LYS A 137 5.11 -6.84 -19.62
CA LYS A 137 6.55 -7.02 -19.42
C LYS A 137 6.93 -6.67 -17.97
N LEU A 138 7.72 -7.54 -17.34
CA LEU A 138 8.52 -7.22 -16.16
C LEU A 138 9.98 -7.07 -16.59
N THR A 139 10.69 -6.07 -16.09
CA THR A 139 12.12 -5.86 -16.36
C THR A 139 12.81 -5.44 -15.08
N ILE A 140 13.89 -6.14 -14.73
CA ILE A 140 14.75 -5.83 -13.59
C ILE A 140 16.11 -5.52 -14.21
N ASP A 141 16.51 -4.26 -14.16
CA ASP A 141 17.74 -3.75 -14.74
C ASP A 141 18.47 -2.90 -13.69
N THR A 142 19.73 -3.24 -13.41
CA THR A 142 20.55 -2.59 -12.38
C THR A 142 21.95 -2.37 -12.89
N SER A 143 22.53 -1.22 -12.55
CA SER A 143 23.92 -0.89 -12.88
C SER A 143 24.94 -1.50 -11.92
N GLY A 144 24.48 -1.90 -10.72
CA GLY A 144 25.29 -2.55 -9.71
C GLY A 144 24.96 -4.03 -9.56
N ASP A 145 25.41 -4.62 -8.46
CA ASP A 145 25.17 -6.04 -8.17
C ASP A 145 23.70 -6.29 -7.77
N ALA A 146 23.16 -7.45 -8.15
CA ALA A 146 21.88 -7.98 -7.67
C ALA A 146 22.08 -9.36 -7.06
N ALA A 147 21.35 -9.66 -5.98
CA ALA A 147 21.38 -10.95 -5.32
C ALA A 147 19.97 -11.38 -4.88
N VAL A 148 19.68 -12.67 -5.04
CA VAL A 148 18.45 -13.33 -4.56
C VAL A 148 18.87 -14.49 -3.67
N ASN A 149 18.58 -14.39 -2.37
CA ASN A 149 18.96 -15.38 -1.36
C ASN A 149 17.69 -15.94 -0.71
N ILE A 150 17.44 -17.24 -0.90
CA ILE A 150 16.24 -17.92 -0.38
C ILE A 150 16.68 -19.08 0.52
N SER A 151 16.16 -19.11 1.75
CA SER A 151 16.44 -20.19 2.71
C SER A 151 15.59 -21.44 2.45
N GLY A 152 14.38 -21.25 1.94
CA GLY A 152 13.50 -22.30 1.46
C GLY A 152 13.72 -22.63 -0.01
N ASN A 153 12.64 -22.98 -0.70
CA ASN A 153 12.69 -23.34 -2.11
C ASN A 153 12.63 -22.09 -2.99
N LEU A 154 13.33 -22.12 -4.12
CA LEU A 154 13.21 -21.15 -5.20
C LEU A 154 12.75 -21.88 -6.46
N ASP A 155 11.55 -21.56 -6.93
CA ASP A 155 10.99 -22.08 -8.16
C ASP A 155 11.08 -21.03 -9.28
N PHE A 156 11.72 -21.39 -10.39
CA PHE A 156 11.82 -20.54 -11.58
C PHE A 156 11.21 -21.27 -12.78
N SER A 157 10.14 -20.71 -13.35
CA SER A 157 9.39 -21.35 -14.43
C SER A 157 8.98 -20.37 -15.51
N ALA A 158 9.02 -20.81 -16.76
CA ALA A 158 8.50 -20.09 -17.91
C ALA A 158 7.86 -21.09 -18.89
N THR A 159 6.78 -20.67 -19.55
CA THR A 159 6.15 -21.46 -20.62
C THR A 159 6.89 -21.29 -21.96
N GLY A 160 7.58 -20.17 -22.14
CA GLY A 160 8.51 -19.93 -23.24
C GLY A 160 9.95 -20.17 -22.82
N ASP A 161 10.87 -19.45 -23.47
CA ASP A 161 12.31 -19.66 -23.26
C ASP A 161 12.81 -19.05 -21.95
N VAL A 162 13.75 -19.74 -21.31
CA VAL A 162 14.59 -19.20 -20.22
C VAL A 162 16.00 -19.02 -20.77
N ASN A 163 16.42 -17.76 -20.92
CA ASN A 163 17.78 -17.41 -21.35
C ASN A 163 18.58 -16.91 -20.14
N ILE A 164 19.69 -17.59 -19.83
CA ILE A 164 20.61 -17.22 -18.75
C ILE A 164 21.98 -16.97 -19.35
N GLU A 165 22.42 -15.72 -19.31
CA GLU A 165 23.68 -15.28 -19.90
C GLU A 165 24.55 -14.56 -18.87
N GLY A 166 25.85 -14.74 -18.98
CA GLY A 166 26.84 -14.08 -18.16
C GLY A 166 28.23 -14.53 -18.59
N SER A 167 29.26 -13.73 -18.30
CA SER A 167 30.65 -14.12 -18.61
C SER A 167 31.04 -15.43 -17.92
N ASN A 168 30.49 -15.70 -16.74
CA ASN A 168 30.58 -16.97 -16.04
C ASN A 168 29.20 -17.33 -15.46
N VAL A 169 28.76 -18.58 -15.65
CA VAL A 169 27.54 -19.13 -15.05
C VAL A 169 27.92 -20.36 -14.22
N SER A 170 27.60 -20.38 -12.94
CA SER A 170 27.92 -21.47 -12.00
C SER A 170 26.65 -21.98 -11.34
N ILE A 171 26.35 -23.27 -11.53
CA ILE A 171 25.22 -23.96 -10.90
C ILE A 171 25.79 -25.02 -9.94
N LYS A 172 25.42 -24.98 -8.67
CA LYS A 172 25.90 -25.90 -7.63
C LYS A 172 24.72 -26.49 -6.85
N GLY A 173 24.46 -27.78 -7.05
CA GLY A 173 23.56 -28.57 -6.20
C GLY A 173 24.36 -29.31 -5.12
N GLN A 174 23.98 -29.18 -3.85
CA GLN A 174 24.70 -29.85 -2.74
C GLN A 174 24.43 -31.36 -2.71
N MET A 175 23.18 -31.76 -2.96
CA MET A 175 22.77 -33.17 -2.96
C MET A 175 22.68 -33.72 -4.39
N SER A 176 22.02 -32.99 -5.29
CA SER A 176 21.87 -33.33 -6.70
C SER A 176 21.65 -32.08 -7.54
N ALA A 177 21.91 -32.21 -8.84
CA ALA A 177 21.50 -31.24 -9.86
C ALA A 177 21.00 -32.03 -11.07
N THR A 178 19.75 -31.78 -11.48
CA THR A 178 19.09 -32.49 -12.58
C THR A 178 18.83 -31.53 -13.73
N VAL A 179 19.15 -31.96 -14.94
CA VAL A 179 18.86 -31.23 -16.19
C VAL A 179 18.15 -32.18 -17.13
N GLU A 180 16.88 -31.91 -17.42
CA GLU A 180 16.04 -32.72 -18.28
C GLU A 180 15.65 -31.94 -19.54
N SER A 181 15.69 -32.61 -20.69
CA SER A 181 15.17 -32.08 -21.96
C SER A 181 14.41 -33.20 -22.66
N SER A 182 13.17 -32.92 -23.06
CA SER A 182 12.32 -33.89 -23.77
C SER A 182 12.76 -34.14 -25.22
N SER A 183 13.61 -33.27 -25.78
CA SER A 183 14.03 -33.33 -27.18
C SER A 183 15.54 -33.44 -27.31
N THR A 184 16.28 -32.38 -27.00
CA THR A 184 17.73 -32.37 -27.11
C THR A 184 18.32 -31.46 -26.04
N ALA A 185 19.32 -31.96 -25.32
CA ALA A 185 20.21 -31.17 -24.48
C ALA A 185 21.54 -30.98 -25.22
N THR A 186 21.93 -29.73 -25.49
CA THR A 186 23.18 -29.42 -26.22
C THR A 186 24.18 -28.75 -25.29
N LEU A 187 25.38 -29.31 -25.19
CA LEU A 187 26.49 -28.71 -24.44
C LEU A 187 27.65 -28.42 -25.41
N LYS A 188 28.06 -27.14 -25.49
CA LYS A 188 29.13 -26.68 -26.38
C LYS A 188 30.23 -25.99 -25.59
N GLY A 189 31.46 -26.38 -25.86
CA GLY A 189 32.66 -25.75 -25.31
C GLY A 189 33.89 -26.33 -25.99
N SER A 190 35.01 -25.60 -25.94
CA SER A 190 36.30 -26.15 -26.38
C SER A 190 36.73 -27.36 -25.55
N THR A 191 36.22 -27.47 -24.31
CA THR A 191 36.45 -28.60 -23.41
C THR A 191 35.22 -28.85 -22.57
N VAL A 192 34.81 -30.12 -22.45
CA VAL A 192 33.79 -30.59 -21.51
C VAL A 192 34.46 -31.56 -20.54
N LYS A 193 34.35 -31.30 -19.24
CA LYS A 193 34.86 -32.18 -18.18
C LYS A 193 33.70 -32.80 -17.43
N ILE A 194 33.64 -34.12 -17.41
CA ILE A 194 32.69 -34.91 -16.62
C ILE A 194 33.53 -35.77 -15.68
N SER A 195 33.22 -35.74 -14.40
CA SER A 195 33.95 -36.48 -13.38
C SER A 195 32.96 -37.24 -12.52
N GLY A 196 33.15 -38.55 -12.41
CA GLY A 196 32.23 -39.46 -11.75
C GLY A 196 31.84 -40.63 -12.65
N MET A 197 30.90 -41.44 -12.16
CA MET A 197 30.32 -42.53 -12.95
C MET A 197 29.25 -41.95 -13.88
N THR A 198 29.33 -42.30 -15.17
CA THR A 198 28.34 -41.95 -16.19
C THR A 198 27.58 -43.20 -16.60
N ASP A 199 26.26 -43.10 -16.70
CA ASP A 199 25.43 -44.14 -17.31
C ASP A 199 24.81 -43.59 -18.60
N PHE A 200 24.91 -44.38 -19.67
CA PHE A 200 24.35 -44.06 -20.98
C PHE A 200 23.42 -45.20 -21.37
N SER A 201 22.11 -44.98 -21.21
CA SER A 201 21.08 -45.88 -21.72
C SER A 201 20.46 -45.31 -22.99
N ALA A 202 20.04 -46.18 -23.91
CA ALA A 202 19.08 -45.77 -24.94
C ALA A 202 17.75 -45.41 -24.24
N ALA A 203 17.08 -44.36 -24.73
CA ALA A 203 15.70 -44.07 -24.36
C ALA A 203 14.76 -45.18 -24.87
#